data_AF-A0A954G0K0-F1
#
_entry.id   AF-A0A954G0K0-F1
#
_cell.length_a   1.000
_cell.length_b   1.000
_cell.length_c   1.000
_cell.angle_alpha   90.00
_cell.angle_beta   90.00
_cell.angle_gamma   90.00
#
_symmetry.space_group_name_H-M   'P 1'
#
loop_
_entity.id
_entity.type
_entity.pdbx_description
1 polymer ?
#
loop_
_entity_poly.entity_id
_entity_poly.type
_entity_poly.pdbx_seq_one_letter_code
_entity_poly.pdbx_strand_id
1 'polypeptide(L)'
;APAMEQLEKTVDFIRTHAENGVVYIHCKIGYSRSASVVGAYLLAENLADSPEAAIQHLRTIRPSIVIRPEAEQAIFEYDSYRKN
;
A
#
# COMPACT_ATOMS: atom_id res chain seq x y z
N ALA A 1 8.97 6.61 4.31
CA ALA A 1 7.89 6.19 3.40
C ALA A 1 7.24 7.44 2.79
N PRO A 2 6.30 7.34 1.83
CA PRO A 2 5.54 8.51 1.36
C PRO A 2 4.76 9.17 2.49
N ALA A 3 4.47 10.46 2.38
CA ALA A 3 3.57 11.15 3.32
C ALA A 3 2.11 10.67 3.14
N MET A 4 1.27 10.85 4.15
CA MET A 4 -0.13 10.39 4.14
C MET A 4 -0.91 10.93 2.94
N GLU A 5 -0.83 12.24 2.69
CA GLU A 5 -1.47 12.90 1.55
C GLU A 5 -1.02 12.30 0.20
N GLN A 6 0.23 11.84 0.11
CA GLN A 6 0.73 11.18 -1.10
C GLN A 6 0.16 9.77 -1.24
N LEU A 7 -0.04 9.04 -0.13
CA LEU A 7 -0.68 7.72 -0.16
C LEU A 7 -2.13 7.85 -0.62
N GLU A 8 -2.90 8.78 -0.06
CA GLU A 8 -4.29 9.02 -0.47
C GLU A 8 -4.39 9.36 -1.96
N LYS A 9 -3.63 10.37 -2.41
CA LYS A 9 -3.60 10.75 -3.84
C LYS A 9 -3.22 9.58 -4.73
N THR A 10 -2.33 8.70 -4.28
CA THR A 10 -1.93 7.52 -5.06
C THR A 10 -3.01 6.45 -5.06
N VAL A 11 -3.72 6.23 -3.94
CA VAL A 11 -4.85 5.30 -3.87
C VAL A 11 -5.98 5.76 -4.82
N ASP A 12 -6.32 7.05 -4.80
CA ASP A 12 -7.32 7.61 -5.71
C ASP A 12 -6.91 7.49 -7.18
N PHE A 13 -5.62 7.71 -7.46
CA PHE A 13 -5.05 7.48 -8.79
C PHE A 13 -5.22 6.02 -9.21
N ILE A 14 -4.90 5.05 -8.34
CA ILE A 14 -5.04 3.62 -8.65
C ILE A 14 -6.51 3.29 -8.91
N ARG A 15 -7.44 3.70 -8.05
CA ARG A 15 -8.89 3.48 -8.22
C ARG A 15 -9.36 3.94 -9.59
N THR A 16 -9.05 5.18 -9.94
CA THR A 16 -9.48 5.82 -11.19
C THR A 16 -8.98 5.07 -12.43
N HIS A 17 -7.76 4.54 -12.38
CA HIS A 17 -7.13 3.91 -13.55
C HIS A 17 -7.34 2.38 -13.60
N ALA A 18 -7.58 1.74 -12.45
CA ALA A 18 -7.85 0.30 -12.37
C ALA A 18 -9.15 -0.10 -13.09
N GLU A 19 -10.12 0.80 -13.19
CA GLU A 19 -11.35 0.58 -13.97
C GLU A 19 -11.08 0.42 -15.47
N ASN A 20 -9.99 1.03 -15.96
CA ASN A 20 -9.67 1.14 -17.38
C ASN A 20 -8.44 0.33 -17.80
N GLY A 21 -7.78 -0.36 -16.87
CA GLY A 21 -6.58 -1.13 -17.17
C GLY A 21 -5.78 -1.55 -15.94
N VAL A 22 -4.50 -1.89 -16.17
CA VAL A 22 -3.59 -2.33 -15.11
C VAL A 22 -2.68 -1.19 -14.68
N VAL A 23 -2.68 -0.89 -13.38
CA VAL A 23 -1.78 0.10 -12.79
C VAL A 23 -0.49 -0.59 -12.34
N TYR A 24 0.64 -0.23 -12.95
CA TYR A 24 1.95 -0.73 -12.57
C TYR A 24 2.64 0.21 -11.58
N ILE A 25 2.99 -0.31 -10.40
CA ILE A 25 3.63 0.45 -9.32
C ILE A 25 5.07 -0.03 -9.15
N HIS A 26 6.02 0.90 -9.24
CA HIS A 26 7.42 0.60 -8.96
C HIS A 26 8.07 1.71 -8.13
N CYS A 27 9.23 1.41 -7.54
CA CYS A 27 10.13 2.42 -7.02
C CYS A 27 11.50 2.21 -7.65
N LYS A 28 12.61 2.53 -6.96
CA LYS A 28 13.94 2.23 -7.50
C LYS A 28 14.22 0.72 -7.56
N ILE A 29 13.99 0.02 -6.45
CA ILE A 29 14.20 -1.44 -6.33
C ILE A 29 12.93 -2.19 -5.89
N GLY A 30 11.77 -1.53 -5.96
CA GLY A 30 10.45 -2.15 -5.71
C GLY A 30 10.16 -2.69 -4.30
N TYR A 31 10.73 -2.13 -3.23
CA TYR A 31 10.67 -2.71 -1.86
C TYR A 31 9.96 -1.88 -0.79
N SER A 32 10.32 -0.60 -0.57
CA SER A 32 9.79 0.18 0.56
C SER A 32 8.60 1.07 0.16
N ARG A 33 8.82 2.05 -0.73
CA ARG A 33 7.76 3.01 -1.13
C ARG A 33 6.57 2.33 -1.83
N SER A 34 6.85 1.40 -2.74
CA SER A 34 5.80 0.66 -3.45
C SER A 34 5.01 -0.25 -2.51
N ALA A 35 5.64 -0.85 -1.49
CA ALA A 35 4.93 -1.67 -0.52
C ALA A 35 3.95 -0.85 0.32
N SER A 36 4.33 0.36 0.75
CA SER A 36 3.42 1.26 1.47
C SER A 36 2.19 1.62 0.63
N VAL A 37 2.39 1.94 -0.66
CA VAL A 37 1.29 2.28 -1.58
C VAL A 37 0.36 1.09 -1.77
N VAL A 38 0.90 -0.11 -2.05
CA VAL A 38 0.06 -1.29 -2.25
C VAL A 38 -0.64 -1.69 -0.95
N GLY A 39 0.03 -1.61 0.20
CA GLY A 39 -0.57 -1.86 1.51
C GLY A 39 -1.72 -0.90 1.81
N ALA A 40 -1.54 0.40 1.57
CA ALA A 40 -2.60 1.40 1.70
C ALA A 40 -3.77 1.10 0.77
N TYR A 41 -3.51 0.75 -0.49
CA TYR A 41 -4.55 0.36 -1.45
C TYR A 41 -5.35 -0.87 -1.01
N LEU A 42 -4.68 -1.92 -0.52
CA LEU A 42 -5.35 -3.13 -0.01
C LEU A 42 -6.31 -2.81 1.15
N LEU A 43 -5.91 -1.91 2.04
CA LEU A 43 -6.76 -1.45 3.15
C LEU A 43 -7.92 -0.58 2.65
N ALA A 44 -7.66 0.33 1.72
CA ALA A 44 -8.65 1.25 1.17
C ALA A 44 -9.78 0.52 0.42
N GLU A 45 -9.44 -0.55 -0.29
CA GLU A 45 -10.38 -1.39 -1.03
C GLU A 45 -11.02 -2.50 -0.17
N ASN A 46 -10.73 -2.54 1.13
CA ASN A 46 -11.16 -3.60 2.05
C ASN A 46 -10.76 -5.02 1.55
N LEU A 47 -9.61 -5.11 0.87
CA LEU A 47 -8.99 -6.38 0.47
C LEU A 47 -8.10 -6.97 1.57
N ALA A 48 -7.85 -6.20 2.62
CA ALA A 48 -7.22 -6.62 3.86
C ALA A 48 -7.93 -5.99 5.06
N ASP A 49 -8.23 -6.79 6.07
CA ASP A 49 -8.98 -6.36 7.26
C ASP A 49 -8.13 -5.55 8.25
N SER A 50 -6.81 -5.67 8.19
CA SER A 50 -5.87 -4.99 9.08
C SER A 50 -4.52 -4.70 8.39
N PRO A 51 -3.70 -3.77 8.92
CA PRO A 51 -2.34 -3.53 8.45
C PRO A 51 -1.50 -4.81 8.37
N GLU A 52 -1.60 -5.67 9.38
CA GLU A 52 -0.91 -6.95 9.44
C GLU A 52 -1.37 -7.87 8.33
N ALA A 53 -2.69 -7.96 8.09
CA ALA A 53 -3.24 -8.75 7.00
C ALA A 53 -2.73 -8.24 5.64
N ALA A 54 -2.66 -6.92 5.44
CA ALA A 54 -2.11 -6.33 4.21
C ALA A 54 -0.62 -6.67 4.02
N ILE A 55 0.18 -6.60 5.08
CA ILE A 55 1.60 -6.95 5.06
C ILE A 55 1.81 -8.44 4.79
N GLN A 56 1.02 -9.31 5.41
CA GLN A 56 1.08 -10.76 5.16
C GLN A 56 0.65 -11.10 3.73
N HIS A 57 -0.36 -10.41 3.20
CA HIS A 57 -0.78 -10.56 1.81
C HIS A 57 0.36 -10.20 0.84
N LEU A 58 1.04 -9.06 1.06
CA LEU A 58 2.21 -8.64 0.29
C LEU A 58 3.34 -9.69 0.33
N ARG A 59 3.65 -10.23 1.51
CA ARG A 59 4.69 -11.26 1.68
C ARG A 59 4.31 -12.59 1.03
N THR A 60 3.03 -12.96 1.03
CA THR A 60 2.54 -14.17 0.36
C THR A 60 2.71 -14.09 -1.14
N ILE A 61 2.33 -12.96 -1.76
CA ILE A 61 2.43 -12.78 -3.21
C ILE A 61 3.89 -12.55 -3.64
N ARG A 62 4.68 -11.86 -2.81
CA ARG A 62 6.09 -11.56 -3.08
C ARG A 62 6.98 -11.98 -1.90
N PRO A 63 7.34 -13.27 -1.79
CA PRO A 63 8.12 -13.77 -0.64
C PRO A 63 9.46 -13.07 -0.43
N SER A 64 10.07 -12.56 -1.51
CA SER A 64 11.33 -11.81 -1.46
C SER A 64 11.16 -10.31 -1.21
N ILE A 65 9.97 -9.84 -0.84
CA ILE A 65 9.72 -8.42 -0.57
C ILE A 65 10.38 -8.01 0.74
N VAL A 66 11.13 -6.90 0.71
CA VAL A 66 11.68 -6.28 1.91
C VAL A 66 10.82 -5.09 2.28
N ILE A 67 9.96 -5.25 3.28
CA ILE A 67 9.17 -4.16 3.84
C ILE A 67 9.98 -3.56 5.00
N ARG A 68 10.43 -2.32 4.83
CA ARG A 68 11.20 -1.62 5.85
C ARG A 68 10.27 -1.07 6.94
N PRO A 69 10.75 -0.82 8.17
CA PRO A 69 9.94 -0.31 9.27
C PRO A 69 9.15 0.95 8.90
N GLU A 70 9.73 1.87 8.14
CA GLU A 70 9.04 3.10 7.74
C GLU A 70 7.88 2.82 6.78
N ALA A 71 7.98 1.77 5.97
CA ALA A 71 6.93 1.38 5.04
C ALA A 71 5.78 0.66 5.75
N GLU A 72 6.11 -0.19 6.72
CA GLU A 72 5.17 -0.84 7.62
C GLU A 72 4.42 0.20 8.44
N GLN A 73 5.14 1.11 9.11
CA GLN A 73 4.56 2.21 9.88
C GLN A 73 3.57 3.05 9.05
N ALA A 74 3.89 3.37 7.80
CA ALA A 74 2.99 4.10 6.92
C ALA A 74 1.67 3.36 6.63
N ILE A 75 1.68 2.02 6.57
CA ILE A 75 0.47 1.20 6.39
C ILE A 75 -0.40 1.27 7.65
N PHE A 76 0.21 1.18 8.84
CA PHE A 76 -0.49 1.33 10.12
C PHE A 76 -1.10 2.73 10.31
N GLU A 77 -0.35 3.78 9.96
CA GLU A 77 -0.83 5.15 10.01
C GLU A 77 -1.98 5.36 9.02
N TYR A 78 -1.92 4.76 7.84
CA TYR A 78 -2.99 4.86 6.83
C TYR A 78 -4.28 4.20 7.32
N ASP A 79 -4.19 3.01 7.94
CA ASP A 79 -5.36 2.35 8.52
C ASP A 79 -6.00 3.15 9.65
N SER A 80 -5.18 3.82 10.47
CA SER A 80 -5.67 4.71 11.52
C SER A 80 -6.33 5.95 10.93
N TYR A 81 -5.73 6.53 9.90
CA TYR A 81 -6.25 7.70 9.19
C TYR A 81 -7.62 7.44 8.58
N ARG A 82 -7.80 6.35 7.82
CA ARG A 82 -9.06 6.04 7.10
C ARG A 82 -10.25 5.71 8.02
N LYS A 83 -10.00 5.43 9.29
CA LYS A 83 -11.00 5.07 10.30
C LYS A 83 -11.53 6.28 11.08
N ASN A 84 -10.85 7.43 10.98
CA ASN A 84 -11.31 8.71 11.50
C ASN A 84 -12.17 9.43 10.47
#